data_AF-A0A1Q5M4I0-F1
#
_entry.id   AF-A0A1Q5M4I0-F1
#
_cell.length_a   1.000
_cell.length_b   1.000
_cell.length_c   1.000
_cell.angle_alpha   90.00
_cell.angle_beta   90.00
_cell.angle_gamma   90.00
#
_symmetry.space_group_name_H-M   'P 1'
#
loop_
_entity.id
_entity.type
_entity.pdbx_description
1 polymer ?
#
loop_
_entity_poly.entity_id
_entity_poly.type
_entity_poly.pdbx_seq_one_letter_code
_entity_poly.pdbx_strand_id
1 'polypeptide(L)' 'MPTRRELGMHEMWCGADTSGELVWHVLTSDKSSTLCGVEKQDESTRRHMTDRHCFSCMKTFQDVVEAR' A
#
# COMPACT_ATOMS: atom_id res chain seq x y z
N MET A 1 23.94 -16.50 -7.88
CA MET A 1 23.73 -15.92 -6.53
C MET A 1 22.40 -15.19 -6.55
N PRO A 2 21.29 -15.76 -6.05
CA PRO A 2 20.06 -14.99 -5.97
C PRO A 2 20.27 -13.95 -4.86
N THR A 3 20.20 -12.69 -5.24
CA THR A 3 20.42 -11.54 -4.37
C THR A 3 19.50 -11.64 -3.16
N ARG A 4 20.15 -11.59 -2.01
CA ARG A 4 19.62 -11.47 -0.66
C ARG A 4 18.32 -10.68 -0.63
N ARG A 5 17.21 -11.43 -0.63
CA ARG A 5 15.89 -11.10 -0.08
C ARG A 5 15.81 -9.66 0.42
N GLU A 6 15.49 -8.76 -0.50
CA GLU A 6 14.71 -7.59 -0.14
C GLU A 6 13.36 -8.16 0.34
N LEU A 7 13.29 -8.41 1.64
CA LEU A 7 12.01 -8.47 2.35
C LEU A 7 11.46 -7.07 2.17
N GLY A 8 10.79 -6.84 1.03
CA GLY A 8 10.23 -5.55 0.64
C GLY A 8 9.42 -5.04 1.81
N MET A 9 9.95 -4.02 2.47
CA MET A 9 9.15 -3.21 3.38
C MET A 9 8.11 -2.56 2.48
N HIS A 10 6.93 -3.16 2.43
CA HIS A 10 5.80 -2.56 1.76
C HIS A 10 5.39 -1.37 2.60
N GLU A 11 5.69 -0.18 2.10
CA GLU A 11 5.40 1.06 2.80
C GLU A 11 3.89 1.30 2.78
N MET A 12 3.32 1.73 3.90
CA MET A 12 1.90 2.02 3.99
C MET A 12 1.71 3.52 3.77
N TRP A 13 0.86 3.87 2.81
CA TRP A 13 0.49 5.24 2.49
C TRP A 13 -0.99 5.44 2.80
N CYS A 14 -1.30 6.48 3.58
CA CYS A 14 -2.68 6.85 3.85
C CYS A 14 -3.15 7.85 2.80
N GLY A 15 -4.18 7.48 2.04
CA GLY A 15 -4.76 8.28 0.96
C GLY A 15 -6.28 8.24 0.99
N ALA A 16 -6.91 9.14 0.25
CA ALA A 16 -8.34 9.04 0.01
C ALA A 16 -8.59 7.98 -1.07
N ASP A 17 -9.50 7.03 -0.81
CA ASP A 17 -9.99 6.12 -1.83
C ASP A 17 -10.82 6.89 -2.88
N THR A 18 -11.17 6.24 -3.99
CA THR A 18 -12.14 6.72 -4.99
C THR A 18 -13.45 7.24 -4.39
N SER A 19 -13.81 6.78 -3.20
CA SER A 19 -15.00 7.23 -2.46
C SER A 19 -14.77 8.51 -1.61
N GLY A 20 -13.54 9.05 -1.58
CA GLY A 20 -13.17 10.21 -0.74
C GLY A 20 -12.84 9.86 0.72
N GLU A 21 -12.95 8.59 1.11
CA GLU A 21 -12.66 8.11 2.46
C GLU A 21 -11.16 7.88 2.65
N LEU A 22 -10.62 8.30 3.80
CA LEU A 22 -9.22 8.03 4.13
C LEU A 22 -9.03 6.55 4.48
N VAL A 23 -8.15 5.89 3.73
CA VAL A 23 -7.75 4.50 3.95
C VAL A 23 -6.25 4.31 3.76
N TRP A 24 -5.72 3.26 4.39
CA TRP A 24 -4.36 2.80 4.20
C TRP A 24 -4.25 1.97 2.93
N HIS A 25 -3.45 2.47 2.01
CA HIS A 25 -3.02 1.75 0.82
C HIS A 25 -1.62 1.19 1.06
N VAL A 26 -1.41 -0.05 0.63
CA VAL A 26 -0.09 -0.68 0.64
C VAL A 26 0.63 -0.28 -0.64
N LEU A 27 1.82 0.29 -0.53
CA LEU A 27 2.66 0.61 -1.67
C LEU A 27 3.33 -0.65 -2.21
N THR A 28 3.53 -0.67 -3.53
CA THR A 28 4.41 -1.65 -4.18
C THR A 28 5.83 -1.49 -3.63
N SER A 29 6.66 -2.53 -3.79
CA SER A 29 8.08 -2.48 -3.41
C SER A 29 8.85 -1.33 -4.06
N ASP A 30 8.36 -0.85 -5.21
CA ASP A 30 8.91 0.28 -5.97
C ASP A 30 8.50 1.65 -5.40
N LYS A 31 7.56 1.70 -4.46
CA LYS A 31 7.03 2.91 -3.79
C LYS A 31 6.42 3.98 -4.72
N SER A 32 6.38 3.73 -6.03
CA SER A 32 5.78 4.63 -7.02
C SER A 32 4.25 4.51 -7.10
N SER A 33 3.70 3.36 -6.72
CA SER A 33 2.26 3.10 -6.84
C SER A 33 1.75 2.23 -5.70
N THR A 34 0.45 2.29 -5.45
CA THR A 34 -0.22 1.38 -4.51
C THR A 34 -0.56 0.04 -5.16
N LEU A 35 -0.72 -1.02 -4.36
CA LEU A 35 -1.12 -2.34 -4.83
C LEU A 35 -2.52 -2.39 -5.47
N CYS A 36 -3.37 -1.39 -5.19
CA CYS A 36 -4.67 -1.26 -5.86
C CYS A 36 -4.58 -0.47 -7.19
N GLY A 37 -3.40 0.00 -7.58
CA GLY A 37 -3.19 0.76 -8.81
C GLY A 37 -3.46 2.26 -8.69
N VAL A 38 -3.75 2.77 -7.48
CA VAL A 38 -3.83 4.21 -7.22
C VAL A 38 -2.40 4.77 -7.17
N GLU A 39 -2.14 5.80 -7.97
CA GLU A 39 -0.89 6.55 -7.91
C GLU A 39 -0.80 7.30 -6.58
N LYS A 40 0.38 7.25 -5.95
CA LYS A 40 0.62 7.96 -4.70
C LYS A 40 0.52 9.46 -4.97
N GLN A 41 -0.56 10.09 -4.52
CA GLN A 41 -0.66 11.55 -4.51
C GLN A 41 0.06 12.10 -3.28
N ASP A 42 0.67 13.28 -3.41
CA ASP A 42 1.40 13.94 -2.31
C ASP A 42 0.46 14.60 -1.30
N GLU A 43 -0.66 13.95 -0.97
CA GLU A 43 -1.60 14.38 0.04
C GLU A 43 -1.09 13.99 1.44
N SER A 44 0.13 14.44 1.76
CA SER A 44 0.88 14.22 3.00
C SER A 44 0.28 14.91 4.23
N THR A 45 -0.94 15.43 4.12
CA THR A 45 -1.51 16.38 5.09
C THR A 45 -2.48 15.73 6.09
N ARG A 46 -3.06 14.57 5.79
CA ARG A 46 -4.05 13.97 6.71
C ARG A 46 -3.45 12.82 7.50
N ARG A 47 -2.70 13.17 8.55
CA ARG A 47 -2.30 12.30 9.68
C ARG A 47 -3.51 11.79 10.50
N HIS A 48 -4.67 11.66 9.89
CA HIS A 48 -5.89 11.25 10.57
C HIS A 48 -5.95 9.72 10.58
N MET A 49 -5.54 9.20 11.73
CA MET A 49 -5.86 7.95 12.44
C MET A 49 -7.07 7.14 11.96
N THR A 50 -7.15 6.79 10.68
CA THR A 50 -8.10 5.78 10.19
C THR A 50 -7.44 4.42 10.34
N ASP A 51 -8.09 3.44 10.96
CA ASP A 51 -7.64 2.04 10.91
C ASP A 51 -8.17 1.31 9.66
N ARG A 52 -8.83 2.03 8.75
CA ARG A 52 -9.37 1.45 7.53
C ARG A 52 -8.26 1.21 6.52
N HIS A 53 -8.13 -0.03 6.07
CA HIS A 53 -7.20 -0.43 5.03
C HIS A 53 -7.97 -0.68 3.75
N CYS A 54 -7.37 -0.36 2.60
CA CYS A 54 -7.93 -0.72 1.32
C CYS A 54 -7.94 -2.25 1.19
N PHE A 55 -9.13 -2.84 1.09
CA PHE A 55 -9.31 -4.29 1.03
C PHE A 55 -8.56 -4.90 -0.17
N SER A 56 -8.57 -4.22 -1.32
CA SER A 56 -7.82 -4.64 -2.50
C SER A 56 -6.31 -4.66 -2.25
N CYS A 57 -5.76 -3.61 -1.61
CA CYS A 57 -4.34 -3.60 -1.23
C CYS A 57 -3.97 -4.74 -0.28
N MET A 58 -4.80 -4.98 0.74
CA MET A 58 -4.53 -6.02 1.74
C MET A 58 -4.68 -7.43 1.15
N LYS A 59 -5.62 -7.65 0.23
CA LYS A 59 -5.78 -8.92 -0.49
C LYS A 59 -4.59 -9.21 -1.40
N THR A 60 -4.15 -8.23 -2.20
CA THR A 60 -2.96 -8.38 -3.04
C THR A 60 -1.70 -8.58 -2.21
N PHE A 61 -1.58 -7.86 -1.09
CA PHE A 61 -0.44 -8.04 -0.17
C PHE A 61 -0.41 -9.46 0.41
N GLN A 62 -1.56 -9.99 0.85
CA GLN A 62 -1.66 -11.37 1.31
C GLN A 62 -1.25 -12.36 0.21
N ASP A 63 -1.75 -12.21 -1.02
CA ASP A 63 -1.38 -13.07 -2.15
C ASP A 63 0.13 -13.08 -2.41
N VAL A 64 0.77 -11.91 -2.39
CA VAL A 64 2.23 -11.76 -2.54
C VAL A 64 3.02 -12.37 -1.38
N VAL A 65 2.49 -12.30 -0.16
CA VAL A 65 3.13 -12.87 1.05
C VAL A 65 2.89 -14.36 1.19
N GLU A 66 1.73 -14.88 0.79
CA GLU A 66 1.37 -16.30 0.82
C GLU A 66 1.98 -17.09 -0.34
N ALA A 67 2.21 -16.46 -1.50
CA ALA A 67 2.90 -17.08 -2.64
C ALA A 67 4.42 -17.29 -2.43
N ARG A 68 4.92 -17.17 -1.20
CA ARG A 68 6.34 -17.27 -0.83
C ARG A 68 6.74 -18.61 -0.22
#